data_AF-A0A8D5JW77-F1
#
_entry.id   AF-A0A8D5JW77-F1
#
_cell.length_a   1.000
_cell.length_b   1.000
_cell.length_c   1.000
_cell.angle_alpha   90.00
_cell.angle_beta   90.00
_cell.angle_gamma   90.00
#
_symmetry.space_group_name_H-M   'P 1'
#
loop_
_entity.id
_entity.type
_entity.pdbx_description
1 polymer ?
#
loop_
_entity_poly.entity_id
_entity_poly.type
_entity_poly.pdbx_seq_one_letter_code
_entity_poly.pdbx_strand_id
1 'polypeptide(L)' 'MSSKNVNPADEVLCHCSGTTRGAIQSLFEQGKDVDGISRWTGALSGCGGCEWDIAEFLAELIEQQKKNS' A
#
# COMPACT_ATOMS: atom_id res chain seq x y z
N MET A 1 -17.02 -23.97 5.13
CA MET A 1 -16.21 -22.89 5.75
C MET A 1 -16.27 -21.69 4.81
N SER A 2 -16.71 -20.54 5.34
CA SER A 2 -17.20 -19.38 4.60
C SER A 2 -16.28 -18.84 3.52
N SER A 3 -16.87 -18.52 2.38
CA SER A 3 -16.34 -17.67 1.32
C SER A 3 -15.84 -16.35 1.94
N LYS A 4 -14.53 -16.24 2.20
CA LYS A 4 -13.92 -14.97 2.56
C LYS A 4 -13.96 -14.11 1.30
N ASN A 5 -14.83 -13.11 1.29
CA ASN A 5 -14.74 -12.01 0.35
C ASN A 5 -13.47 -11.24 0.75
N VAL A 6 -12.31 -11.65 0.25
CA VAL A 6 -11.04 -11.00 0.56
C VAL A 6 -11.03 -9.74 -0.29
N ASN A 7 -11.37 -8.61 0.32
CA ASN A 7 -11.20 -7.34 -0.36
C ASN A 7 -9.70 -7.16 -0.62
N PRO A 8 -9.26 -6.87 -1.86
CA PRO A 8 -7.85 -6.59 -2.14
C PRO A 8 -7.28 -5.47 -1.27
N ALA A 9 -8.12 -4.55 -0.76
CA ALA A 9 -7.71 -3.52 0.19
C ALA A 9 -7.25 -4.06 1.56
N ASP A 10 -7.73 -5.24 1.97
CA ASP A 10 -7.35 -5.90 3.25
C ASP A 10 -6.06 -6.74 3.12
N GLU A 11 -5.49 -6.82 1.92
CA GLU A 11 -4.22 -7.51 1.68
C GLU A 11 -3.09 -6.80 2.44
N VAL A 12 -2.37 -7.52 3.29
CA VAL A 12 -1.22 -7.01 4.04
C VAL A 12 0.02 -7.05 3.16
N LEU A 13 0.55 -5.89 2.78
CA LEU A 13 1.81 -5.77 2.03
C LEU A 13 3.03 -5.72 2.95
N CYS A 14 2.90 -5.19 4.16
CA CYS A 14 3.98 -5.19 5.14
C CYS A 14 3.57 -5.97 6.39
N HIS A 15 4.11 -7.18 6.55
CA HIS A 15 3.86 -8.00 7.75
C HIS A 15 4.48 -7.42 9.02
N CYS A 16 5.56 -6.66 8.91
CA CYS A 16 6.27 -6.09 10.06
C CYS A 16 5.47 -4.97 10.75
N SER A 17 4.78 -4.13 9.98
CA SER A 17 3.93 -3.05 10.49
C SER A 17 2.42 -3.33 10.39
N GLY A 18 2.02 -4.39 9.68
CA GLY A 18 0.62 -4.69 9.39
C GLY A 18 0.01 -3.75 8.34
N THR A 19 0.83 -3.14 7.48
CA THR A 19 0.33 -2.20 6.46
C THR A 19 -0.40 -2.94 5.36
N THR A 20 -1.63 -2.49 5.07
CA THR A 20 -2.47 -3.06 4.02
C THR A 20 -2.41 -2.25 2.73
N ARG A 21 -2.80 -2.87 1.61
CA ARG A 21 -3.00 -2.21 0.31
C ARG A 21 -3.92 -1.00 0.43
N GLY A 22 -5.05 -1.15 1.11
CA GLY A 22 -6.02 -0.07 1.30
C GLY A 22 -5.44 1.13 2.04
N ALA A 23 -4.58 0.90 3.04
CA ALA A 23 -3.92 1.97 3.76
C ALA A 23 -2.97 2.77 2.85
N ILE A 24 -2.17 2.09 2.03
CA ILE A 24 -1.25 2.73 1.08
C ILE A 24 -2.03 3.50 0.01
N GLN A 25 -3.06 2.90 -0.58
CA GLN A 25 -3.90 3.55 -1.57
C GLN A 25 -4.57 4.80 -1.03
N SER A 26 -5.17 4.73 0.17
CA SER A 26 -5.83 5.88 0.78
C SER A 26 -4.85 7.04 1.04
N LEU A 27 -3.61 6.75 1.45
CA LEU A 27 -2.58 7.76 1.64
C LEU A 27 -2.10 8.35 0.30
N PHE A 28 -1.96 7.53 -0.73
CA PHE A 28 -1.63 7.97 -2.08
C PHE A 28 -2.71 8.91 -2.64
N GLU A 29 -3.99 8.55 -2.49
CA GLU A 29 -5.13 9.38 -2.90
C GLU A 29 -5.20 10.71 -2.14
N GLN A 30 -4.72 10.74 -0.89
CA GLN A 30 -4.53 11.97 -0.11
C GLN A 30 -3.32 12.82 -0.56
N GLY A 31 -2.59 12.38 -1.59
CA GLY A 31 -1.39 13.04 -2.12
C GLY A 31 -0.15 12.85 -1.26
N LYS A 32 -0.08 11.76 -0.48
CA LYS A 32 1.16 11.39 0.23
C LYS A 32 2.11 10.66 -0.71
N ASP A 33 3.39 10.98 -0.56
CA ASP A 33 4.49 10.29 -1.22
C ASP A 33 4.95 9.06 -0.41
N VAL A 34 5.93 8.33 -0.95
CA VAL A 34 6.51 7.14 -0.33
C VAL A 34 6.99 7.42 1.11
N ASP A 35 7.66 8.56 1.32
CA ASP A 35 8.13 8.99 2.63
C ASP A 35 6.97 9.25 3.60
N GLY A 36 5.92 9.93 3.14
CA GLY A 36 4.69 10.11 3.89
C GLY A 36 4.09 8.76 4.27
N ILE A 37 3.90 7.87 3.30
CA ILE A 37 3.34 6.53 3.53
C ILE A 37 4.16 5.76 4.55
N SER A 38 5.49 5.78 4.44
CA SER A 38 6.39 5.14 5.40
C SER A 38 6.21 5.69 6.82
N ARG A 39 6.17 7.03 6.97
CA ARG A 39 6.00 7.68 8.28
C ARG A 39 4.64 7.38 8.92
N TRP A 40 3.58 7.32 8.12
CA TRP A 40 2.22 7.11 8.62
C TRP A 40 1.92 5.63 8.93
N THR A 41 2.49 4.71 8.16
CA THR A 41 2.19 3.27 8.27
C THR A 41 3.29 2.48 8.99
N GLY A 42 4.49 3.03 9.11
CA GLY A 42 5.68 2.31 9.57
C GLY A 42 6.19 1.26 8.57
N ALA A 43 5.61 1.17 7.38
CA ALA A 43 6.19 0.39 6.29
C ALA A 43 7.52 1.01 5.84
N LEU A 44 8.44 0.21 5.28
CA LEU A 44 9.76 0.65 4.79
C LEU A 44 10.76 1.16 5.87
N SER A 45 10.31 1.48 7.09
CA SER A 45 11.20 1.90 8.18
C SER A 45 11.72 0.75 9.06
N GLY A 46 11.20 -0.46 8.84
CA GLY A 46 11.50 -1.65 9.66
C GLY A 46 12.40 -2.65 8.93
N CYS A 47 11.84 -3.83 8.66
CA CYS A 47 12.55 -4.99 8.12
C CYS A 47 12.92 -4.89 6.63
N GLY A 48 12.43 -3.90 5.89
CA GLY A 48 12.67 -3.72 4.45
C GLY A 48 11.99 -4.75 3.52
N GLY A 49 11.44 -5.85 4.06
CA GLY A 49 10.91 -6.94 3.22
C GLY A 49 9.76 -6.56 2.26
N CYS A 50 9.03 -5.48 2.55
CA CYS A 50 7.92 -4.99 1.72
C CYS A 50 8.31 -3.86 0.74
N GLU A 51 9.60 -3.52 0.62
CA GLU A 51 10.05 -2.42 -0.24
C GLU A 51 9.63 -2.58 -1.69
N TRP A 52 9.82 -3.80 -2.23
CA TRP A 52 9.46 -4.12 -3.61
C TRP A 52 7.94 -4.13 -3.83
N ASP A 53 7.19 -4.78 -2.95
CA ASP A 53 5.73 -4.88 -3.07
C ASP A 53 5.05 -3.50 -3.01
N ILE A 54 5.53 -2.62 -2.13
CA ILE A 54 5.01 -1.26 -1.99
C ILE A 54 5.42 -0.39 -3.19
N ALA A 55 6.66 -0.50 -3.66
CA ALA A 55 7.13 0.26 -4.82
C ALA A 55 6.35 -0.14 -6.09
N GLU A 56 6.13 -1.44 -6.30
CA GLU A 56 5.32 -1.94 -7.41
C GLU A 56 3.88 -1.44 -7.31
N PHE A 57 3.26 -1.57 -6.14
CA PHE A 57 1.88 -1.11 -5.94
C PHE A 57 1.72 0.40 -6.14
N LEU A 58 2.68 1.21 -5.69
CA LEU A 58 2.64 2.66 -5.94
C LEU A 58 2.82 3.01 -7.41
N ALA A 59 3.66 2.27 -8.14
CA ALA A 59 3.78 2.44 -9.58
C ALA A 59 2.45 2.13 -10.30
N GLU A 60 1.77 1.05 -9.92
CA GLU A 60 0.43 0.71 -10.42
C GLU A 60 -0.58 1.84 -10.16
N LEU A 61 -0.60 2.38 -8.93
CA LEU A 61 -1.51 3.47 -8.56
C LEU A 61 -1.26 4.74 -9.38
N ILE A 62 0.01 5.09 -9.64
CA ILE A 62 0.37 6.22 -10.50
C ILE A 62 -0.12 6.00 -11.93
N GLU A 63 0.03 4.79 -12.46
CA GLU A 63 -0.48 4.46 -13.80
C GLU A 63 -2.01 4.49 -13.86
N GLN A 64 -2.69 4.01 -12.82
CA GLN A 64 -4.15 4.04 -12.73
C GLN A 64 -4.67 5.48 -12.61
N GLN A 65 -4.03 6.33 -11.80
CA GLN A 65 -4.39 7.74 -11.66
C GLN A 65 -4.28 8.48 -13.00
N LYS A 66 -3.26 8.18 -13.82
CA LYS A 66 -3.10 8.72 -15.17
C LYS A 66 -4.19 8.25 -16.14
N LYS A 67 -4.66 7.01 -16.02
CA LYS A 67 -5.74 6.46 -16.86
C LYS A 67 -7.12 7.03 -16.49
N ASN A 68 -7.28 7.49 -15.25
CA ASN A 68 -8.53 8.06 -14.73
C ASN A 68 -8.63 9.60 -14.85
N SER A 69 -7.60 10.27 -15.35
CA SER A 69 -7.55 11.73 -15.55
C SER A 69 -7.69 12.11 -17.02
#